data_AF-A0A0C2GK32-F1
#
_entry.id   AF-A0A0C2GK32-F1
#
_cell.length_a   1.000
_cell.length_b   1.000
_cell.length_c   1.000
_cell.angle_alpha   90.00
_cell.angle_beta   90.00
_cell.angle_gamma   90.00
#
_symmetry.space_group_name_H-M   'P 1'
#
loop_
_entity.id
_entity.type
_entity.pdbx_description
1 polymer ?
#
loop_
_entity_poly.entity_id
_entity_poly.type
_entity_poly.pdbx_seq_one_letter_code
_entity_poly.pdbx_strand_id
1 'polypeptide(L)' 'MPVPKNVAEVRSFLGMISYYGSFVAEMRQLRPPLDALLKKNVPFKRNDDFEAAFTRTKEVLALDLLLTHFDPRKK' A
#
# COMPACT_ATOMS: atom_id res chain seq x y z
N MET A 1 -9.46 -2.18 5.83
CA MET A 1 -8.68 -2.98 4.86
C MET A 1 -8.18 -4.24 5.55
N PRO A 2 -8.56 -5.44 5.08
CA PRO A 2 -8.06 -6.70 5.64
C PRO A 2 -6.59 -6.90 5.29
N VAL A 3 -5.84 -7.56 6.17
CA VAL A 3 -4.42 -7.84 5.94
C VAL A 3 -4.30 -8.98 4.91
N PRO A 4 -3.55 -8.80 3.80
CA PRO A 4 -3.37 -9.84 2.79
C PRO A 4 -2.85 -11.16 3.38
N LYS A 5 -3.37 -12.28 2.87
CA LYS A 5 -3.01 -13.65 3.28
C LYS A 5 -2.45 -14.49 2.13
N ASN A 6 -2.61 -14.04 0.89
CA ASN A 6 -2.11 -14.74 -0.29
C ASN A 6 -1.51 -13.76 -1.31
N VAL A 7 -0.77 -14.31 -2.28
CA VAL A 7 -0.07 -13.55 -3.33
C VAL A 7 -1.04 -12.70 -4.16
N ALA A 8 -2.27 -13.19 -4.41
CA ALA A 8 -3.26 -12.45 -5.18
C ALA A 8 -3.73 -11.19 -4.44
N GLU A 9 -4.00 -11.29 -3.13
CA GLU A 9 -4.35 -10.17 -2.28
C GLU A 9 -3.21 -9.14 -2.15
N VAL A 10 -1.95 -9.60 -2.08
CA VAL A 10 -0.79 -8.71 -2.09
C VAL A 10 -0.68 -7.94 -3.41
N ARG A 11 -0.95 -8.59 -4.55
CA ARG A 11 -1.00 -7.91 -5.85
C ARG A 11 -2.10 -6.85 -5.91
N SER A 12 -3.29 -7.17 -5.40
CA SER A 12 -4.38 -6.19 -5.29
C SER A 12 -4.00 -5.01 -4.38
N PHE A 13 -3.33 -5.29 -3.25
CA PHE A 13 -2.84 -4.28 -2.33
C PHE A 13 -1.79 -3.36 -2.99
N LEU A 14 -0.86 -3.91 -3.76
CA LEU A 14 0.10 -3.13 -4.55
C LEU A 14 -0.57 -2.29 -5.63
N GLY A 15 -1.64 -2.78 -6.24
CA GLY A 15 -2.46 -1.99 -7.18
C GLY A 15 -3.02 -0.74 -6.50
N MET A 16 -3.54 -0.89 -5.28
CA MET A 16 -4.02 0.23 -4.46
C MET A 16 -2.89 1.20 -4.10
N ILE A 17 -1.72 0.71 -3.65
CA ILE A 17 -0.55 1.56 -3.39
C ILE A 17 -0.12 2.32 -4.63
N SER A 18 -0.15 1.68 -5.81
CA SER A 18 0.17 2.33 -7.08
C SER A 18 -0.82 3.42 -7.45
N TYR A 19 -2.11 3.22 -7.17
CA TYR A 19 -3.15 4.22 -7.39
C TYR A 19 -2.96 5.45 -6.49
N TYR A 20 -2.71 5.24 -5.19
CA TYR A 20 -2.47 6.35 -4.28
C TYR A 20 -1.07 6.96 -4.44
N GLY A 21 -0.11 6.22 -4.99
CA GLY A 21 1.25 6.71 -5.23
C GLY A 21 1.37 7.88 -6.21
N SER A 22 0.33 8.19 -6.99
CA SER A 22 0.27 9.43 -7.80
C SER A 22 -0.11 10.66 -6.98
N PHE A 23 -0.74 10.48 -5.82
CA PHE A 23 -1.20 11.55 -4.94
C PHE A 23 -0.33 11.66 -3.68
N VAL A 24 0.21 10.53 -3.21
CA VAL A 24 0.93 10.40 -1.96
C VAL A 24 2.33 9.85 -2.20
N ALA A 25 3.33 10.72 -2.11
CA ALA A 25 4.73 10.32 -2.34
C ALA A 25 5.19 9.21 -1.39
N GLU A 26 4.69 9.21 -0.15
CA GLU A 26 5.01 8.20 0.86
C GLU A 26 4.54 6.80 0.46
N MET A 27 3.41 6.67 -0.24
CA MET A 27 2.93 5.38 -0.77
C MET A 27 3.92 4.76 -1.76
N ARG A 28 4.60 5.60 -2.54
CA ARG A 28 5.63 5.16 -3.49
C ARG A 28 6.83 4.52 -2.79
N GLN A 29 7.15 4.97 -1.57
CA GLN A 29 8.26 4.44 -0.76
C GLN A 29 7.91 3.10 -0.09
N LEU A 30 6.63 2.81 0.12
CA LEU A 30 6.17 1.54 0.72
C LEU A 30 6.14 0.38 -0.27
N ARG A 31 6.23 0.66 -1.58
CA ARG A 31 6.14 -0.34 -2.63
C ARG A 31 7.36 -1.28 -2.75
N PRO A 32 8.61 -0.80 -2.73
CA PRO A 32 9.79 -1.67 -2.85
C PRO A 32 9.87 -2.87 -1.89
N PRO A 33 9.60 -2.73 -0.56
CA PRO A 33 9.62 -3.88 0.34
C PRO A 33 8.51 -4.90 0.04
N LEU A 34 7.37 -4.44 -0.47
CA LEU A 34 6.24 -5.29 -0.84
C LEU A 34 6.47 -6.03 -2.18
N ASP A 35 7.12 -5.38 -3.15
CA ASP A 35 7.51 -6.01 -4.42
C ASP A 35 8.53 -7.14 -4.19
N ALA A 36 9.37 -7.06 -3.16
CA ALA A 36 10.31 -8.11 -2.80
C ALA A 36 9.62 -9.43 -2.40
N LEU A 37 8.42 -9.35 -1.80
CA LEU A 37 7.62 -10.50 -1.39
C LEU A 37 6.93 -11.21 -2.58
N LEU A 38 6.89 -10.57 -3.75
CA LEU A 38 6.33 -11.12 -4.98
C LEU A 38 7.38 -11.73 -5.91
N LYS A 39 8.65 -11.77 -5.51
CA LYS A 39 9.72 -12.37 -6.32
C LYS A 39 9.45 -13.86 -6.55
N LYS A 40 9.76 -14.30 -7.77
CA LYS A 40 9.62 -15.70 -8.19
C LYS A 40 10.44 -16.60 -7.24
N ASN A 41 9.84 -17.71 -6.79
CA ASN A 41 10.41 -18.65 -5.82
C ASN A 41 10.55 -18.15 -4.37
N VAL A 42 10.01 -16.99 -4.03
CA VAL A 42 9.89 -16.57 -2.63
C VAL A 42 8.52 -17.02 -2.11
N PRO A 43 8.44 -17.93 -1.13
CA PRO A 43 7.17 -18.23 -0.49
C PRO A 43 6.64 -16.96 0.18
N PHE A 44 5.38 -16.62 -0.08
CA PHE A 44 4.73 -15.52 0.61
C PHE A 44 4.74 -15.81 2.12
N LYS A 45 5.53 -15.02 2.85
CA LYS A 45 5.60 -15.07 4.30
C LYS A 45 5.39 -13.66 4.79
N ARG A 46 4.48 -13.50 5.76
CA ARG A 46 4.43 -12.28 6.56
C ARG A 46 5.74 -12.18 7.32
N ASN A 47 6.50 -11.15 6.99
CA ASN A 47 7.67 -10.73 7.72
C ASN A 47 7.39 -9.36 8.35
N ASP A 48 8.28 -8.92 9.22
CA ASP A 48 8.12 -7.65 9.92
C ASP A 48 8.08 -6.47 8.94
N ASP A 49 8.81 -6.56 7.82
CA ASP A 49 8.78 -5.56 6.75
C ASP A 49 7.39 -5.42 6.11
N PHE A 50 6.69 -6.54 5.87
CA PHE A 50 5.33 -6.54 5.34
C PHE A 50 4.36 -5.90 6.31
N GLU A 51 4.39 -6.30 7.58
CA GLU A 51 3.50 -5.76 8.61
C GLU A 51 3.78 -4.28 8.87
N ALA A 52 5.05 -3.85 8.84
CA ALA A 52 5.45 -2.44 8.93
C ALA A 52 4.92 -1.64 7.73
N ALA A 53 5.14 -2.12 6.49
CA ALA A 53 4.66 -1.46 5.29
C ALA A 53 3.12 -1.40 5.25
N PHE A 54 2.45 -2.47 5.67
CA PHE A 54 0.99 -2.52 5.75
C PHE A 54 0.44 -1.53 6.79
N THR A 55 1.04 -1.51 7.99
CA THR A 55 0.66 -0.57 9.06
C THR A 55 0.86 0.87 8.59
N ARG A 56 2.02 1.18 8.00
CA ARG A 56 2.31 2.52 7.48
C ARG A 56 1.35 2.93 6.38
N THR A 57 0.97 2.02 5.49
CA THR A 57 -0.04 2.28 4.45
C THR A 57 -1.37 2.71 5.08
N LYS A 58 -1.81 2.05 6.17
CA LYS A 58 -3.06 2.42 6.86
C LYS A 58 -2.97 3.80 7.50
N GLU A 59 -1.84 4.12 8.12
CA GLU A 59 -1.60 5.45 8.73
C GLU A 59 -1.63 6.55 7.67
N VAL A 60 -0.90 6.35 6.56
CA VAL A 60 -0.85 7.32 5.47
C VAL A 60 -2.22 7.50 4.84
N LEU A 61 -2.96 6.42 4.58
CA LEU A 61 -4.34 6.53 4.08
C LEU A 61 -5.24 7.26 5.08
N ALA A 62 -5.15 6.95 6.37
CA ALA A 62 -5.97 7.62 7.37
C ALA A 62 -5.67 9.12 7.41
N LEU A 63 -4.40 9.52 7.42
CA LEU A 63 -4.00 10.92 7.46
C LEU A 63 -4.36 11.66 6.17
N ASP A 64 -4.01 11.10 5.01
CA ASP A 64 -4.13 11.78 3.73
C ASP A 64 -5.58 11.80 3.21
N LEU A 65 -6.35 10.71 3.35
CA LEU A 65 -7.79 10.72 3.00
C LEU A 65 -8.62 11.62 3.92
N LEU A 66 -8.20 11.81 5.17
CA LEU A 66 -8.84 12.79 6.06
C LEU A 66 -8.50 14.23 5.67
N LEU A 67 -7.34 14.47 5.06
CA LEU A 67 -6.86 15.80 4.63
C LEU A 67 -7.23 16.15 3.19
N THR A 68 -7.55 15.18 2.33
CA THR A 68 -8.15 15.44 1.02
C THR A 68 -9.59 15.87 1.20
N HIS A 69 -9.78 17.14 1.56
CA HIS A 69 -11.07 17.80 1.46
C HIS A 69 -11.61 17.62 0.03
N PHE A 70 -12.88 17.23 -0.06
CA PHE A 70 -13.64 17.37 -1.30
C PHE A 70 -13.60 18.85 -1.71
N ASP A 71 -12.82 19.19 -2.74
CA ASP A 71 -12.84 20.51 -3.35
C ASP A 71 -13.80 20.45 -4.56
N PRO A 72 -15.03 20.98 -4.43
CA PRO A 72 -16.03 20.95 -5.51
C PRO A 72 -15.60 21.69 -6.78
N ARG A 73 -14.42 22.34 -6.78
CA ARG A 73 -13.87 23.09 -7.91
C ARG A 73 -12.82 22.34 -8.71
N LYS A 74 -12.34 21.18 -8.24
CA LYS A 74 -11.50 20.29 -9.06
C LYS A 74 -12.41 19.43 -9.94
N LYS A 75 -12.62 19.92 -11.17
CA LYS A 75 -13.29 19.24 -12.29
C LYS A 75 -12.42 18.15 -12.89
#